data_AF-A0AAX0VJR7-F1
#
_entry.id   AF-A0AAX0VJR7-F1
#
_cell.length_a   1.000
_cell.length_b   1.000
_cell.length_c   1.000
_cell.angle_alpha   90.00
_cell.angle_beta   90.00
_cell.angle_gamma   90.00
#
_symmetry.space_group_name_H-M   'P 1'
#
loop_
_entity.id
_entity.type
_entity.pdbx_description
1 polymer ?
#
loop_
_entity_poly.entity_id
_entity_poly.type
_entity_poly.pdbx_seq_one_letter_code
_entity_poly.pdbx_strand_id
1 'polypeptide(L)'
;MMRHYYAALMYTVLGLASGLFYREYTQAHEFTGATELGTVHTHLLGLGLTVTLVVLALDAVFGLTGRGPFTWFFWLFHLGVLVTSVMMAVRGVLTVDGLTPAETSAVIPGIAGLGHMLVTAGLALLFVALYSGVRERQARLETGRVGGAVVEGA
;
A
#
# COMPACT_ATOMS: atom_id res chain seq x y z
N MET A 1 -7.39 8.72 -10.58
CA MET A 1 -8.09 9.59 -9.59
C MET A 1 -9.13 8.89 -8.71
N MET A 2 -10.43 8.79 -9.07
CA MET A 2 -11.48 8.31 -8.13
C MET A 2 -11.23 6.91 -7.55
N ARG A 3 -10.63 6.01 -8.34
CA ARG A 3 -10.27 4.66 -7.87
C ARG A 3 -9.31 4.68 -6.67
N HIS A 4 -8.32 5.58 -6.65
CA HIS A 4 -7.39 5.71 -5.52
C HIS A 4 -8.06 6.35 -4.30
N TYR A 5 -8.99 7.28 -4.51
CA TYR A 5 -9.78 7.88 -3.43
C TYR A 5 -10.60 6.82 -2.70
N TYR A 6 -11.36 5.99 -3.43
CA TYR A 6 -12.14 4.92 -2.80
C TYR A 6 -11.26 3.88 -2.12
N ALA A 7 -10.10 3.55 -2.69
CA ALA A 7 -9.14 2.66 -2.05
C ALA A 7 -8.62 3.24 -0.72
N ALA A 8 -8.23 4.52 -0.70
CA ALA A 8 -7.77 5.19 0.53
C ALA A 8 -8.88 5.22 1.60
N LEU A 9 -10.11 5.55 1.22
CA LEU A 9 -11.26 5.52 2.14
C LEU A 9 -11.48 4.12 2.71
N MET A 10 -11.44 3.09 1.85
CA MET A 10 -11.57 1.69 2.26
C MET A 10 -10.47 1.30 3.26
N TYR A 11 -9.19 1.65 3.00
CA TYR A 11 -8.11 1.35 3.94
C TYR A 11 -8.22 2.12 5.26
N THR A 12 -8.82 3.31 5.25
CA THR A 12 -9.13 4.04 6.48
C THR A 12 -10.13 3.27 7.33
N VAL A 13 -11.24 2.83 6.72
CA VAL A 13 -12.27 2.06 7.41
C VAL A 13 -11.70 0.74 7.93
N LEU A 14 -10.99 -0.02 7.09
CA LEU A 14 -10.40 -1.30 7.47
C LEU A 14 -9.31 -1.14 8.55
N GLY A 15 -8.47 -0.11 8.44
CA GLY A 15 -7.44 0.18 9.43
C GLY A 15 -8.02 0.53 10.80
N LEU A 16 -9.04 1.38 10.85
CA LEU A 16 -9.69 1.73 12.11
C LEU A 16 -10.48 0.54 12.70
N ALA A 17 -11.21 -0.19 11.86
CA ALA A 17 -11.95 -1.37 12.28
C ALA A 17 -11.03 -2.47 12.83
N SER A 18 -9.89 -2.72 12.17
CA SER A 18 -8.91 -3.70 12.67
C SER A 18 -8.24 -3.26 13.98
N GLY A 19 -7.99 -1.97 14.17
CA GLY A 19 -7.45 -1.44 15.43
C GLY A 19 -8.43 -1.60 16.59
N LEU A 20 -9.72 -1.37 16.34
CA LEU A 20 -10.79 -1.64 17.31
C LEU A 20 -10.90 -3.13 17.59
N PHE A 21 -10.94 -3.97 16.54
CA PHE A 21 -11.00 -5.42 16.66
C PHE A 21 -9.86 -5.97 17.51
N TYR A 22 -8.62 -5.53 17.29
CA TYR A 22 -7.48 -5.92 18.10
C TYR A 22 -7.73 -5.67 19.59
N ARG A 23 -8.20 -4.46 19.97
CA ARG A 23 -8.43 -4.08 21.37
C ARG A 23 -9.52 -4.91 22.01
N GLU A 24 -10.67 -5.05 21.35
CA GLU A 24 -11.81 -5.80 21.88
C GLU A 24 -11.49 -7.30 21.97
N TYR A 25 -10.82 -7.86 20.95
CA TYR A 25 -10.49 -9.29 20.89
C TYR A 25 -9.49 -9.70 21.97
N THR A 26 -8.40 -8.93 22.16
CA THR A 26 -7.42 -9.25 23.21
C THR A 26 -7.98 -9.05 24.60
N GLN A 27 -8.82 -8.03 24.80
CA GLN A 27 -9.51 -7.81 26.07
C GLN A 27 -10.47 -8.96 26.39
N ALA A 28 -11.25 -9.44 25.42
CA ALA A 28 -12.18 -10.55 25.61
C ALA A 28 -11.49 -11.88 25.95
N HIS A 29 -10.23 -12.05 25.53
CA HIS A 29 -9.42 -13.25 25.79
C HIS A 29 -8.41 -13.06 26.94
N GLU A 30 -8.49 -11.95 27.68
CA GLU A 30 -7.54 -11.59 28.76
C GLU A 30 -6.06 -11.70 28.33
N PHE A 31 -5.79 -11.44 27.04
CA PHE A 31 -4.48 -11.67 26.45
C PHE A 31 -3.53 -10.49 26.73
N THR A 32 -2.44 -10.76 27.44
CA THR A 32 -1.43 -9.73 27.82
C THR A 32 -0.12 -9.82 27.03
N GLY A 33 -0.05 -10.69 26.01
CA GLY A 33 1.15 -10.91 25.21
C GLY A 33 1.28 -9.98 24.00
N ALA A 34 2.36 -10.16 23.24
CA ALA A 34 2.53 -9.55 21.92
C ALA A 34 1.83 -10.40 20.85
N THR A 35 1.11 -9.77 19.93
CA THR A 35 0.45 -10.43 18.79
C THR A 35 0.53 -9.57 17.54
N GLU A 36 0.69 -10.23 16.39
CA GLU A 36 0.65 -9.59 15.06
C GLU A 36 -0.73 -8.99 14.75
N LEU A 37 -1.78 -9.30 15.52
CA LEU A 37 -3.08 -8.67 15.34
C LEU A 37 -2.99 -7.15 15.56
N GLY A 38 -2.12 -6.72 16.47
CA GLY A 38 -1.84 -5.31 16.73
C GLY A 38 -1.10 -4.62 15.58
N THR A 39 -0.44 -5.34 14.68
CA THR A 39 0.29 -4.74 13.55
C THR A 39 -0.59 -4.57 12.30
N VAL A 40 -1.77 -5.20 12.25
CA VAL A 40 -2.69 -5.12 11.10
C VAL A 40 -3.13 -3.68 10.81
N HIS A 41 -3.56 -2.95 11.84
CA HIS A 41 -4.06 -1.58 11.66
C HIS A 41 -2.97 -0.63 11.18
N THR A 42 -1.73 -0.78 11.65
CA THR A 42 -0.61 0.06 11.22
C THR A 42 -0.22 -0.22 9.78
N HIS A 43 -0.30 -1.46 9.30
CA HIS A 43 -0.04 -1.77 7.89
C HIS A 43 -1.17 -1.28 6.97
N LEU A 44 -2.43 -1.39 7.39
CA LEU A 44 -3.56 -0.87 6.62
C LEU A 44 -3.55 0.66 6.55
N LEU A 45 -3.22 1.37 7.63
CA LEU A 45 -3.16 2.84 7.62
C LEU A 45 -1.83 3.37 7.04
N GLY A 46 -0.71 2.72 7.36
CA GLY A 46 0.61 3.09 6.87
C GLY A 46 0.78 2.76 5.39
N LEU A 47 0.72 1.47 5.03
CA LEU A 47 0.90 1.06 3.63
C LEU A 47 -0.38 1.23 2.82
N GLY A 48 -1.53 0.79 3.32
CA GLY A 48 -2.79 0.87 2.57
C GLY A 48 -3.24 2.31 2.32
N LEU A 49 -3.44 3.11 3.37
CA LEU A 49 -3.93 4.49 3.25
C LEU A 49 -2.83 5.45 2.80
N THR A 50 -1.72 5.56 3.54
CA THR A 50 -0.74 6.64 3.30
C THR A 50 -0.09 6.52 1.92
N VAL A 51 0.37 5.33 1.52
CA VAL A 51 0.95 5.14 0.19
C VAL A 51 -0.09 5.39 -0.91
N THR A 52 -1.35 4.99 -0.71
CA THR A 52 -2.41 5.26 -1.70
C THR A 52 -2.69 6.75 -1.86
N LEU A 53 -2.66 7.53 -0.76
CA LEU A 53 -2.78 8.99 -0.84
C LEU A 53 -1.58 9.62 -1.54
N VAL A 54 -0.37 9.15 -1.27
CA VAL A 54 0.84 9.58 -1.98
C VAL A 54 0.73 9.27 -3.48
N VAL A 55 0.28 8.07 -3.84
CA VAL A 55 0.05 7.66 -5.23
C VAL A 55 -1.00 8.53 -5.90
N LEU A 56 -2.09 8.85 -5.20
CA LEU A 56 -3.12 9.77 -5.71
C LEU A 56 -2.53 11.15 -6.01
N ALA A 57 -1.68 11.68 -5.12
CA ALA A 57 -0.99 12.94 -5.33
C ALA A 57 0.00 12.86 -6.51
N LEU A 58 0.78 11.78 -6.61
CA LEU A 58 1.71 11.56 -7.72
C LEU A 58 0.98 11.42 -9.06
N ASP A 59 -0.15 10.72 -9.10
CA ASP A 59 -1.00 10.61 -10.29
C ASP A 59 -1.53 11.98 -10.71
N ALA A 60 -1.97 12.81 -9.75
CA ALA A 60 -2.41 14.17 -10.01
C ALA A 60 -1.31 15.08 -10.60
N VAL A 61 -0.06 14.87 -10.18
CA VAL A 61 1.10 15.69 -10.58
C VAL A 61 1.71 15.23 -11.92
N PHE A 62 1.75 13.93 -12.17
CA PHE A 62 2.49 13.34 -13.30
C PHE A 62 1.60 12.68 -14.36
N GLY A 63 0.29 12.51 -14.12
CA GLY A 63 -0.60 11.82 -15.05
C GLY A 63 -0.14 10.39 -15.31
N LEU A 64 -0.10 9.57 -14.25
CA LEU A 64 0.42 8.20 -14.30
C LEU A 64 -0.65 7.20 -14.75
N THR A 65 -1.92 7.51 -14.49
CA THR A 65 -3.07 6.72 -14.92
C THR A 65 -3.08 6.55 -16.44
N GLY A 66 -3.27 5.31 -16.90
CA GLY A 66 -3.25 4.95 -18.32
C GLY A 66 -1.92 4.35 -18.79
N ARG A 67 -0.85 4.45 -17.99
CA ARG A 67 0.43 3.81 -18.28
C ARG A 67 0.38 2.32 -17.88
N GLY A 68 0.88 1.43 -18.72
CA GLY A 68 0.92 -0.02 -18.47
C GLY A 68 1.53 -0.39 -17.11
N PRO A 69 2.74 0.09 -16.76
CA PRO A 69 3.37 -0.19 -15.47
C PRO A 69 2.56 0.30 -14.27
N PHE A 70 1.87 1.45 -14.40
CA PHE A 70 1.06 2.00 -13.32
C PHE A 70 -0.19 1.15 -13.04
N THR A 71 -0.81 0.60 -14.09
CA THR A 71 -1.95 -0.32 -13.94
C THR A 71 -1.54 -1.61 -13.23
N TRP A 72 -0.40 -2.19 -13.60
CA TRP A 72 0.13 -3.38 -12.92
C TRP A 72 0.54 -3.10 -11.47
N PHE A 73 1.19 -1.96 -11.23
CA PHE A 73 1.49 -1.49 -9.88
C PHE A 73 0.24 -1.47 -9.02
N PHE A 74 -0.84 -0.83 -9.49
CA PHE A 74 -2.08 -0.68 -8.73
C PHE A 74 -2.60 -2.05 -8.24
N TRP A 75 -2.70 -3.03 -9.13
CA TRP A 75 -3.21 -4.35 -8.77
C TRP A 75 -2.26 -5.11 -7.83
N LEU A 76 -0.96 -5.18 -8.16
CA LEU A 76 0.02 -5.93 -7.36
C LEU A 76 0.18 -5.33 -5.96
N PHE A 77 0.22 -4.01 -5.86
CA PHE A 77 0.36 -3.33 -4.58
C PHE A 77 -0.84 -3.56 -3.67
N HIS A 78 -2.06 -3.31 -4.17
CA HIS A 78 -3.27 -3.49 -3.36
C HIS A 78 -3.51 -4.96 -2.98
N LEU A 79 -3.26 -5.89 -3.91
CA LEU A 79 -3.33 -7.32 -3.61
C LEU A 79 -2.29 -7.73 -2.58
N GLY A 80 -1.04 -7.27 -2.71
CA GLY A 80 0.03 -7.55 -1.76
C GLY A 80 -0.29 -7.05 -0.36
N VAL A 81 -0.73 -5.80 -0.23
CA VAL A 81 -1.15 -5.21 1.05
C VAL A 81 -2.29 -6.01 1.68
N LEU A 82 -3.30 -6.41 0.89
CA LEU A 82 -4.43 -7.17 1.38
C LEU A 82 -4.02 -8.58 1.86
N VAL A 83 -3.21 -9.30 1.07
CA VAL A 83 -2.69 -10.62 1.43
C VAL A 83 -1.86 -10.55 2.71
N THR A 84 -0.95 -9.58 2.82
CA THR A 84 -0.14 -9.37 4.03
C THR A 84 -1.03 -9.08 5.24
N SER A 85 -2.03 -8.19 5.10
CA SER A 85 -2.91 -7.81 6.21
C SER A 85 -3.79 -8.97 6.68
N VAL A 86 -4.33 -9.76 5.76
CA VAL A 86 -5.11 -10.97 6.10
C VAL A 86 -4.22 -11.99 6.82
N MET A 87 -2.99 -12.21 6.34
CA MET A 87 -2.10 -13.17 6.99
C MET A 87 -1.63 -12.73 8.38
N MET A 88 -1.41 -11.43 8.60
CA MET A 88 -1.16 -10.87 9.92
C MET A 88 -2.35 -11.09 10.85
N ALA A 89 -3.58 -10.85 10.36
CA ALA A 89 -4.80 -11.06 11.14
C ALA A 89 -4.97 -12.53 11.53
N VAL A 90 -4.82 -13.46 10.57
CA VAL A 90 -4.91 -14.91 10.83
C VAL A 90 -3.88 -15.35 11.87
N ARG A 91 -2.61 -14.99 11.69
CA ARG A 91 -1.55 -15.32 12.67
C ARG A 91 -1.82 -14.70 14.03
N GLY A 92 -2.29 -13.46 14.04
CA GLY A 92 -2.57 -12.72 15.25
C GLY A 92 -3.69 -13.34 16.07
N VAL A 93 -4.78 -13.76 15.42
CA VAL A 93 -5.89 -14.49 16.06
C VAL A 93 -5.41 -15.83 16.60
N LEU A 94 -4.72 -16.64 15.78
CA LEU A 94 -4.18 -17.94 16.24
C LEU A 94 -3.27 -17.80 17.46
N THR A 95 -2.44 -16.74 17.50
CA THR A 95 -1.56 -16.45 18.63
C THR A 95 -2.34 -16.12 19.91
N VAL A 96 -3.43 -15.36 19.78
CA VAL A 96 -4.30 -15.02 20.92
C VAL A 96 -5.05 -16.26 21.42
N ASP A 97 -5.42 -17.16 20.52
CA ASP A 97 -6.07 -18.45 20.83
C ASP A 97 -5.10 -19.49 21.43
N GLY A 98 -3.81 -19.13 21.61
CA GLY A 98 -2.79 -20.01 22.19
C GLY A 98 -2.21 -21.06 21.22
N LEU A 99 -2.54 -20.97 19.93
CA LEU A 99 -2.00 -21.85 18.89
C LEU A 99 -0.70 -21.28 18.32
N THR A 100 0.36 -22.09 18.23
CA THR A 100 1.56 -21.63 17.54
C THR A 100 1.39 -21.77 16.02
N PRO A 101 1.78 -20.77 15.21
CA PRO A 101 1.70 -20.87 13.75
C PRO A 101 2.47 -22.06 13.15
N ALA A 102 3.47 -22.57 13.88
CA ALA A 102 4.24 -23.75 13.52
C ALA A 102 3.45 -25.06 13.67
N GLU A 103 2.49 -25.11 14.59
CA GLU A 103 1.61 -26.26 14.82
C GLU A 103 0.43 -26.29 13.84
N THR A 104 0.03 -25.14 13.29
CA THR A 104 -1.20 -25.05 12.47
C THR A 104 -1.00 -25.32 10.97
N SER A 105 0.07 -24.80 10.32
CA SER A 105 0.43 -25.18 8.92
C SER A 105 1.68 -24.44 8.37
N ALA A 106 2.55 -25.15 7.64
CA ALA A 106 3.65 -24.56 6.86
C ALA A 106 3.21 -23.63 5.70
N VAL A 107 1.92 -23.62 5.36
CA VAL A 107 1.33 -22.75 4.33
C VAL A 107 1.29 -21.28 4.79
N ILE A 108 1.20 -21.02 6.09
CA ILE A 108 1.05 -19.68 6.69
C ILE A 108 2.30 -18.79 6.47
N PRO A 109 3.55 -19.30 6.59
CA PRO A 109 4.76 -18.60 6.13
C PRO A 109 4.84 -18.37 4.62
N GLY A 110 4.43 -19.35 3.80
CA GLY A 110 4.49 -19.22 2.34
C GLY A 110 3.64 -18.07 1.81
N ILE A 111 2.38 -17.97 2.25
CA ILE A 111 1.45 -16.93 1.79
C ILE A 111 1.87 -15.53 2.30
N ALA A 112 2.40 -15.45 3.53
CA ALA A 112 2.93 -14.18 4.04
C ALA A 112 4.10 -13.66 3.19
N GLY A 113 4.99 -14.57 2.74
CA GLY A 113 6.08 -14.24 1.82
C GLY A 113 5.58 -13.75 0.46
N LEU A 114 4.52 -14.36 -0.08
CA LEU A 114 3.91 -13.91 -1.34
C LEU A 114 3.38 -12.47 -1.25
N GLY A 115 2.74 -12.10 -0.14
CA GLY A 115 2.31 -10.71 0.09
C GLY A 115 3.50 -9.73 -0.01
N HIS A 116 4.64 -10.07 0.58
CA HIS A 116 5.85 -9.25 0.52
C HIS A 116 6.42 -9.13 -0.90
N MET A 117 6.42 -10.24 -1.67
CA MET A 117 6.86 -10.24 -3.06
C MET A 117 5.94 -9.37 -3.94
N LEU A 118 4.63 -9.43 -3.73
CA LEU A 118 3.65 -8.62 -4.46
C LEU A 118 3.83 -7.12 -4.18
N VAL A 119 4.00 -6.73 -2.91
CA VAL A 119 4.26 -5.33 -2.55
C VAL A 119 5.57 -4.85 -3.18
N THR A 120 6.62 -5.66 -3.13
CA THR A 120 7.93 -5.34 -3.73
C THR A 120 7.82 -5.14 -5.24
N ALA A 121 7.19 -6.08 -5.95
CA ALA A 121 6.98 -5.99 -7.39
C ALA A 121 6.12 -4.77 -7.76
N GLY A 122 5.07 -4.49 -6.98
CA GLY A 122 4.25 -3.29 -7.12
C GLY A 122 5.10 -2.02 -7.01
N LEU A 123 5.86 -1.85 -5.92
CA LEU A 123 6.69 -0.66 -5.72
C LEU A 123 7.72 -0.49 -6.85
N ALA A 124 8.34 -1.56 -7.33
CA ALA A 124 9.26 -1.48 -8.47
C ALA A 124 8.58 -0.91 -9.73
N LEU A 125 7.35 -1.36 -10.03
CA LEU A 125 6.57 -0.85 -11.16
C LEU A 125 6.13 0.61 -10.98
N LEU A 126 5.87 1.04 -9.74
CA LEU A 126 5.62 2.45 -9.43
C LEU A 126 6.83 3.31 -9.81
N PHE A 127 8.05 2.90 -9.46
CA PHE A 127 9.27 3.62 -9.86
C PHE A 127 9.46 3.68 -11.37
N VAL A 128 9.15 2.60 -12.09
CA VAL A 128 9.18 2.59 -13.57
C VAL A 128 8.17 3.58 -14.15
N ALA A 129 6.94 3.60 -13.62
CA ALA A 129 5.92 4.56 -14.05
C ALA A 129 6.35 6.01 -13.74
N LEU A 130 6.91 6.25 -12.56
CA LEU A 130 7.38 7.57 -12.13
C LEU A 130 8.56 8.07 -12.97
N TYR A 131 9.50 7.21 -13.33
CA TYR A 131 10.65 7.59 -14.15
C TYR A 131 10.20 8.25 -15.47
N SER A 132 9.24 7.64 -16.16
CA SER A 132 8.66 8.23 -17.37
C SER A 132 7.93 9.55 -17.09
N GLY A 133 7.12 9.61 -16.03
CA GLY A 133 6.35 10.81 -15.67
C GLY A 133 7.22 12.02 -15.31
N VAL A 134 8.30 11.79 -14.55
CA VAL A 134 9.27 12.82 -14.15
C VAL A 134 10.03 13.34 -15.37
N ARG A 135 10.53 12.44 -16.24
CA ARG A 135 11.27 12.84 -17.45
C ARG A 135 10.44 13.71 -18.39
N GLU A 136 9.19 13.32 -18.65
CA GLU A 136 8.28 14.11 -19.49
C GLU A 136 8.01 15.49 -18.89
N ARG A 137 7.85 15.58 -17.56
CA ARG A 137 7.62 16.85 -16.88
C ARG A 137 8.85 17.76 -16.97
N GLN A 138 10.06 17.23 -16.80
CA GLN A 138 11.31 17.99 -16.95
C GLN A 138 11.45 18.55 -18.37
N ALA A 139 11.24 17.72 -19.40
CA ALA A 139 11.32 18.18 -20.79
C ALA A 139 10.32 19.31 -21.12
N ARG A 140 9.10 19.25 -20.56
CA ARG A 140 8.10 20.33 -20.70
C ARG A 140 8.56 21.64 -20.05
N LEU A 141 9.16 21.57 -18.86
CA LEU A 141 9.66 22.74 -18.14
C LEU A 141 10.87 23.37 -18.86
N GLU A 142 11.79 22.56 -19.38
CA GLU A 142 12.93 23.02 -20.16
C GLU A 142 12.48 23.73 -21.44
N THR A 143 11.53 23.15 -22.18
CA THR A 143 10.97 23.75 -23.41
C THR A 143 10.25 25.07 -23.11
N GLY A 144 9.46 25.13 -22.03
CA GLY A 144 8.78 26.36 -21.61
C GLY A 144 9.74 27.47 -21.19
N ARG A 145 10.87 27.12 -20.54
CA ARG A 145 11.91 28.09 -20.15
C ARG A 145 12.63 28.68 -21.37
N VAL A 146 12.92 27.86 -22.38
CA VAL A 146 13.52 28.32 -23.64
C VAL A 146 12.54 29.19 -24.43
N GLY A 147 11.26 28.79 -24.52
CA GLY A 147 10.23 29.58 -25.20
C GLY A 147 10.00 30.94 -24.54
N GLY A 148 9.95 31.00 -23.21
CA GLY A 148 9.80 32.27 -22.46
C GLY A 148 10.99 33.22 -22.65
N ALA A 149 12.21 32.69 -22.62
CA ALA A 149 13.42 33.49 -22.84
C ALA A 149 13.49 34.09 -24.27
N VAL A 150 12.93 33.41 -25.28
CA VAL A 150 12.85 33.94 -26.65
C VAL A 150 11.80 35.05 -26.76
N VAL A 151 10.71 34.99 -25.99
CA VAL A 151 9.65 36.03 -26.01
C VAL A 151 10.05 37.29 -25.25
N GLU A 152 10.82 37.18 -24.17
CA GLU A 152 11.31 38.37 -23.42
C GLU A 152 12.51 39.07 -24.08
N GLY A 153 13.20 38.40 -25.02
CA GLY A 153 14.37 38.94 -25.73
C GLY A 153 14.06 39.57 -27.09
N ALA A 154 12.79 39.62 -27.51
CA ALA A 154 12.32 40.19 -28.78
C ALA A 154 11.48 41.45 -28.54
#